data_AF-A0A3P7UAJ4-F1
#
_entry.id   AF-A0A3P7UAJ4-F1
#
_cell.length_a   1.000
_cell.length_b   1.000
_cell.length_c   1.000
_cell.angle_alpha   90.00
_cell.angle_beta   90.00
_cell.angle_gamma   90.00
#
_symmetry.space_group_name_H-M   'P 1'
#
loop_
_entity.id
_entity.type
_entity.pdbx_description
1 polymer ?
#
loop_
_entity_poly.entity_id
_entity_poly.type
_entity_poly.pdbx_seq_one_letter_code
_entity_poly.pdbx_strand_id
1 'polypeptide(L)'
;MITILLHIKYFNYFLSSNYYILGSSLYGLGLLNVFSIKFSIFEIFLFSALISAVDPVAVIAVFEEIHVNETLFITVFGEALFNDGITVVLYQMFRKFVLIGKDKLIPIDYFSGGISFFVIGLGGTAIGLFYAFIVSFITK
;
A
#
# COMPACT_ATOMS: atom_id res chain seq x y z
N MET A 1 21.88 5.39 18.76
CA MET A 1 21.88 4.88 17.36
C MET A 1 21.03 3.61 17.20
N ILE A 2 21.29 2.52 17.95
CA ILE A 2 20.53 1.26 17.89
C ILE A 2 19.05 1.43 18.31
N THR A 3 18.75 2.29 19.29
CA THR A 3 17.37 2.56 19.74
C THR A 3 16.51 3.30 18.70
N ILE A 4 17.13 4.18 17.90
CA ILE A 4 16.47 4.91 16.80
C ILE A 4 16.23 3.96 15.62
N LEU A 5 17.23 3.13 15.31
CA LEU A 5 17.12 2.03 14.34
C LEU A 5 15.99 1.06 14.69
N LEU A 6 15.86 0.67 15.96
CA LEU A 6 14.76 -0.18 16.44
C LEU A 6 13.41 0.54 16.32
N HIS A 7 13.30 1.82 16.70
CA HIS A 7 12.06 2.58 16.54
C HIS A 7 11.62 2.71 15.08
N ILE A 8 12.55 2.90 14.15
CA ILE A 8 12.26 2.94 12.71
C ILE A 8 11.86 1.56 12.20
N LYS A 9 12.50 0.49 12.68
CA LYS A 9 12.13 -0.89 12.33
C LYS A 9 10.72 -1.24 12.82
N TYR A 10 10.33 -0.82 14.02
CA TYR A 10 8.97 -0.99 14.55
C TYR A 10 7.95 -0.08 13.85
N PHE A 11 8.36 1.10 13.38
CA PHE A 11 7.52 1.98 12.57
C PHE A 11 7.24 1.41 11.17
N ASN A 12 8.18 0.65 10.59
CA ASN A 12 8.01 0.08 9.26
C ASN A 12 7.17 -1.22 9.19
N TYR A 13 7.25 -2.09 10.21
CA TYR A 13 6.34 -3.25 10.32
C TYR A 13 4.85 -2.83 10.44
N PHE A 14 4.61 -1.57 10.79
CA PHE A 14 3.29 -0.98 10.94
C PHE A 14 2.63 -0.63 9.59
N LEU A 15 3.40 -0.33 8.54
CA LEU A 15 2.88 0.20 7.26
C LEU A 15 1.92 -0.75 6.52
N SER A 16 2.25 -2.04 6.42
CA SER A 16 1.34 -3.03 5.81
C SER A 16 0.13 -3.39 6.71
N SER A 17 0.22 -3.14 8.02
CA SER A 17 -0.88 -3.38 8.96
C SER A 17 -1.78 -2.14 9.14
N ASN A 18 -1.28 -0.96 8.74
CA ASN A 18 -1.93 0.33 8.93
C ASN A 18 -3.25 0.44 8.19
N TYR A 19 -3.34 -0.06 6.96
CA TYR A 19 -4.60 0.02 6.23
C TYR A 19 -5.74 -0.75 6.94
N TYR A 20 -5.44 -1.91 7.55
CA TYR A 20 -6.43 -2.69 8.28
C TYR A 20 -6.85 -1.99 9.57
N ILE A 21 -5.88 -1.42 10.29
CA ILE A 21 -6.11 -0.71 11.55
C ILE A 21 -6.89 0.60 11.29
N LEU A 22 -6.49 1.38 10.29
CA LEU A 22 -7.17 2.61 9.87
C LEU A 22 -8.57 2.29 9.32
N GLY A 23 -8.69 1.27 8.47
CA GLY A 23 -9.97 0.86 7.90
C GLY A 23 -10.96 0.37 8.95
N SER A 24 -10.51 -0.48 9.88
CA SER A 24 -11.35 -0.99 10.97
C SER A 24 -11.71 0.09 11.99
N SER A 25 -10.79 0.98 12.34
CA SER A 25 -11.06 2.08 13.28
C SER A 25 -12.03 3.10 12.70
N LEU A 26 -11.84 3.54 11.45
CA LEU A 26 -12.78 4.42 10.75
C LEU A 26 -14.14 3.75 10.56
N TYR A 27 -14.18 2.46 10.23
CA TYR A 27 -15.43 1.71 10.15
C TYR A 27 -16.15 1.66 11.51
N GLY A 28 -15.41 1.44 12.60
CA GLY A 28 -15.94 1.49 13.97
C GLY A 28 -16.53 2.85 14.34
N LEU A 29 -15.86 3.94 14.00
CA LEU A 29 -16.39 5.31 14.18
C LEU A 29 -17.63 5.57 13.33
N GLY A 30 -17.70 4.98 12.14
CA GLY A 30 -18.91 5.02 11.29
C GLY A 30 -20.10 4.30 11.92
N LEU A 31 -19.88 3.17 12.59
CA LEU A 31 -20.93 2.47 13.34
C LEU A 31 -21.45 3.28 14.53
N LEU A 32 -20.60 4.10 15.14
CA LEU A 32 -20.96 5.03 16.22
C LEU A 32 -21.68 6.30 15.71
N ASN A 33 -21.98 6.40 14.42
CA ASN A 33 -22.60 7.56 13.76
C ASN A 33 -21.85 8.89 14.03
N VAL A 34 -20.52 8.83 14.18
CA VAL A 34 -19.68 10.04 14.33
C VAL A 34 -19.63 10.85 13.03
N PHE A 35 -19.73 10.18 11.88
CA PHE A 35 -19.73 10.84 10.57
C PHE A 35 -21.13 11.33 10.18
N SER A 36 -21.20 12.56 9.67
CA SER A 36 -22.44 13.15 9.15
C SER A 36 -22.89 12.53 7.82
N ILE A 37 -21.97 11.87 7.11
CA ILE A 37 -22.20 11.19 5.83
C ILE A 37 -22.03 9.69 6.04
N LYS A 38 -22.94 8.89 5.46
CA LYS A 38 -22.85 7.43 5.49
C LYS A 38 -21.89 6.97 4.40
N PHE A 39 -20.74 6.44 4.82
CA PHE A 39 -19.78 5.80 3.93
C PHE A 39 -19.99 4.30 3.87
N SER A 40 -19.82 3.72 2.69
CA SER A 40 -19.73 2.28 2.52
C SER A 40 -18.43 1.75 3.12
N ILE A 41 -18.44 0.49 3.58
CA ILE A 41 -17.22 -0.16 4.07
C ILE A 41 -16.11 -0.15 3.01
N PHE A 42 -16.46 -0.29 1.73
CA PHE A 42 -15.47 -0.26 0.66
C PHE A 42 -14.86 1.13 0.44
N GLU A 43 -15.63 2.21 0.67
CA GLU A 43 -15.12 3.58 0.57
C GLU A 43 -14.16 3.89 1.73
N ILE A 44 -14.49 3.42 2.94
CA ILE A 44 -13.63 3.55 4.12
C ILE A 44 -12.31 2.79 3.89
N PHE A 45 -12.36 1.53 3.48
CA PHE A 45 -11.15 0.75 3.22
C PHE A 45 -10.35 1.25 2.01
N LEU A 46 -11.01 1.78 0.98
CA LEU A 46 -10.34 2.46 -0.14
C LEU A 46 -9.59 3.69 0.33
N PHE A 47 -10.22 4.52 1.16
CA PHE A 47 -9.59 5.70 1.74
C PHE A 47 -8.42 5.30 2.65
N SER A 48 -8.60 4.29 3.50
CA SER A 48 -7.55 3.77 4.38
C SER A 48 -6.36 3.19 3.61
N ALA A 49 -6.58 2.51 2.49
CA ALA A 49 -5.50 2.05 1.62
C ALA A 49 -4.70 3.24 1.08
N LEU A 50 -5.37 4.28 0.55
CA LEU A 50 -4.72 5.47 0.00
C LEU A 50 -3.84 6.20 1.03
N ILE A 51 -4.35 6.42 2.24
CA ILE A 51 -3.60 7.15 3.28
C ILE A 51 -2.53 6.31 3.98
N SER A 52 -2.54 4.98 3.79
CA SER A 52 -1.57 4.06 4.38
C SER A 52 -0.27 3.97 3.56
N ALA A 53 -0.28 4.40 2.30
CA ALA A 53 0.93 4.68 1.54
C ALA A 53 1.56 6.00 2.01
N VAL A 54 2.17 5.98 3.19
CA VAL A 54 3.04 7.06 3.65
C VAL A 54 4.48 6.62 3.45
N ASP A 55 5.15 7.23 2.49
CA ASP A 55 6.53 6.91 2.17
C ASP A 55 7.52 7.63 3.10
N PRO A 56 8.48 6.92 3.72
CA PRO A 56 9.54 7.53 4.50
C PRO A 56 10.64 8.17 3.65
N VAL A 57 10.46 8.34 2.33
CA VAL A 57 11.49 8.83 1.38
C VAL A 57 12.16 10.12 1.85
N ALA A 58 11.40 11.07 2.40
CA ALA A 58 11.94 12.31 2.95
C ALA A 58 12.84 12.07 4.19
N VAL A 59 12.51 11.08 5.01
CA VAL A 59 13.29 10.70 6.20
C VAL A 59 14.56 9.96 5.79
N ILE A 60 14.50 9.15 4.73
CA ILE A 60 15.65 8.43 4.18
C ILE A 60 16.70 9.40 3.62
N ALA A 61 16.30 10.43 2.88
CA ALA A 61 17.22 11.42 2.30
C ALA A 61 18.03 12.17 3.38
N VAL A 62 17.40 12.46 4.52
CA VAL A 62 18.08 13.08 5.67
C VAL A 62 19.02 12.08 6.36
N PHE A 63 18.69 10.78 6.38
CA PHE A 63 19.56 9.74 6.96
C PHE A 63 20.82 9.47 6.13
N GLU A 64 20.78 9.69 4.82
CA GLU A 64 21.96 9.60 3.94
C GLU A 64 22.97 10.71 4.26
N GLU A 65 22.48 11.91 4.57
CA GLU A 65 23.30 13.09 4.92
C GLU A 65 24.08 12.92 6.24
N ILE A 66 23.62 12.04 7.14
CA ILE A 66 24.27 11.71 8.42
C ILE A 66 25.04 10.38 8.41
N HIS A 67 25.38 9.84 7.23
CA HIS A 67 26.15 8.60 7.05
C HIS A 67 25.55 7.37 7.75
N VAL A 68 24.25 7.14 7.57
CA VAL A 68 23.60 5.91 8.04
C VAL A 68 24.02 4.68 7.21
N ASN A 69 24.00 3.52 7.87
CA ASN A 69 24.31 2.21 7.29
C ASN A 69 23.51 1.93 6.01
N GLU A 70 24.20 1.66 4.89
CA GLU A 70 23.61 1.35 3.57
C GLU A 70 22.58 0.20 3.61
N THR A 71 22.76 -0.78 4.50
CA THR A 71 21.81 -1.90 4.65
C THR A 71 20.46 -1.42 5.15
N LEU A 72 20.43 -0.41 6.03
CA LEU A 72 19.18 0.19 6.51
C LEU A 72 18.49 0.92 5.36
N PHE A 73 19.25 1.71 4.60
CA PHE A 73 18.73 2.45 3.44
C PHE A 73 18.02 1.50 2.46
N ILE A 74 18.71 0.44 2.02
CA ILE A 74 18.15 -0.52 1.04
C ILE A 74 16.89 -1.20 1.60
N THR A 75 16.88 -1.55 2.89
CA THR A 75 15.74 -2.22 3.52
C THR A 75 14.51 -1.31 3.59
N VAL A 76 14.67 -0.07 4.06
CA VAL A 76 13.56 0.89 4.20
C VAL A 76 13.03 1.31 2.83
N PHE A 77 13.92 1.52 1.86
CA PHE A 77 13.54 1.82 0.48
C PHE A 77 12.74 0.68 -0.16
N GLY A 78 13.20 -0.57 0.03
CA GLY A 78 12.48 -1.75 -0.46
C GLY A 78 11.09 -1.90 0.18
N GLU A 79 10.95 -1.66 1.48
CA GLU A 79 9.65 -1.66 2.16
C GLU A 79 8.71 -0.58 1.64
N ALA A 80 9.20 0.64 1.42
CA ALA A 80 8.40 1.74 0.87
C ALA A 80 7.87 1.40 -0.53
N LEU A 81 8.75 0.93 -1.43
CA LEU A 81 8.35 0.49 -2.77
C LEU A 81 7.34 -0.67 -2.74
N PHE A 82 7.51 -1.62 -1.82
CA PHE A 82 6.58 -2.74 -1.67
C PHE A 82 5.21 -2.27 -1.16
N ASN A 83 5.20 -1.33 -0.22
CA ASN A 83 3.98 -0.75 0.35
C ASN A 83 3.18 0.07 -0.69
N ASP A 84 3.87 0.85 -1.53
CA ASP A 84 3.22 1.57 -2.64
C ASP A 84 2.59 0.59 -3.65
N GLY A 85 3.31 -0.48 -3.99
CA GLY A 85 2.82 -1.55 -4.84
C GLY A 85 1.53 -2.21 -4.31
N ILE A 86 1.50 -2.58 -3.02
CA ILE A 86 0.29 -3.16 -2.39
C ILE A 86 -0.85 -2.15 -2.35
N THR A 87 -0.57 -0.89 -2.05
CA THR A 87 -1.58 0.17 -1.94
C THR A 87 -2.30 0.39 -3.25
N VAL A 88 -1.57 0.46 -4.37
CA VAL A 88 -2.17 0.59 -5.71
C VAL A 88 -3.10 -0.59 -6.01
N VAL A 89 -2.68 -1.81 -5.67
CA VAL A 89 -3.49 -3.03 -5.89
C VAL A 89 -4.78 -3.00 -5.07
N LEU A 90 -4.69 -2.72 -3.77
CA LEU A 90 -5.85 -2.62 -2.88
C LEU A 90 -6.80 -1.50 -3.33
N TYR A 91 -6.26 -0.35 -3.72
CA TYR A 91 -7.02 0.77 -4.26
C TYR A 91 -7.80 0.35 -5.50
N GLN A 92 -7.17 -0.31 -6.47
CA GLN A 92 -7.85 -0.78 -7.69
C GLN A 92 -8.94 -1.81 -7.37
N MET A 93 -8.69 -2.71 -6.42
CA MET A 93 -9.66 -3.71 -5.97
C MET A 93 -10.89 -3.06 -5.33
N PHE A 94 -10.71 -2.23 -4.31
CA PHE A 94 -11.82 -1.56 -3.63
C PHE A 94 -12.55 -0.58 -4.56
N ARG A 95 -11.84 0.10 -5.46
CA ARG A 95 -12.47 0.99 -6.45
C ARG A 95 -13.45 0.24 -7.33
N LYS A 96 -13.11 -0.99 -7.76
CA LYS A 96 -14.05 -1.85 -8.51
C LYS A 96 -15.28 -2.19 -7.67
N PHE A 97 -15.12 -2.53 -6.39
CA PHE A 97 -16.26 -2.83 -5.51
C PHE A 97 -17.18 -1.62 -5.27
N VAL A 98 -16.60 -0.42 -5.12
CA VAL A 98 -17.37 0.83 -5.02
C VAL A 98 -18.14 1.10 -6.30
N LEU A 99 -17.53 0.91 -7.48
CA LEU A 99 -18.18 1.15 -8.78
C LEU A 99 -19.33 0.17 -9.08
N ILE A 100 -19.19 -1.11 -8.69
CA ILE A 100 -20.26 -2.11 -8.84
C ILE A 100 -21.42 -1.78 -7.88
N GLY A 101 -21.09 -1.28 -6.69
CA GLY A 101 -22.06 -0.96 -5.64
C GLY A 101 -22.42 -2.17 -4.80
N LYS A 102 -22.58 -1.96 -3.49
CA LYS A 102 -22.75 -3.02 -2.49
C LYS A 102 -23.91 -3.99 -2.80
N ASP A 103 -24.99 -3.48 -3.37
CA ASP A 103 -26.22 -4.25 -3.62
C ASP A 103 -26.16 -5.14 -4.87
N LYS A 104 -25.13 -4.97 -5.72
CA LYS A 104 -24.95 -5.71 -6.97
C LYS A 104 -23.76 -6.68 -6.94
N LEU A 105 -23.01 -6.72 -5.83
CA LEU A 105 -21.85 -7.60 -5.67
C LEU A 105 -22.29 -9.05 -5.60
N ILE A 106 -21.81 -9.85 -6.55
CA ILE A 106 -21.98 -11.30 -6.59
C ILE A 106 -20.70 -12.01 -6.11
N PRO A 107 -20.78 -13.27 -5.64
CA PRO A 107 -19.61 -14.00 -5.12
C PRO A 107 -18.41 -14.05 -6.07
N ILE A 108 -18.67 -14.04 -7.39
CA ILE A 108 -17.62 -14.02 -8.41
C ILE A 108 -16.83 -12.71 -8.44
N ASP A 109 -17.41 -11.59 -8.00
CA ASP A 109 -16.71 -10.29 -7.94
C ASP A 109 -15.67 -10.29 -6.82
N TYR A 110 -15.98 -10.89 -5.67
CA TYR A 110 -15.02 -11.07 -4.57
C TYR A 110 -13.85 -11.96 -5.00
N PHE A 111 -14.15 -13.04 -5.73
CA PHE A 111 -13.12 -13.92 -6.28
C PHE A 111 -12.25 -13.21 -7.33
N SER A 112 -12.88 -12.43 -8.22
CA SER A 112 -12.17 -11.58 -9.19
C SER A 112 -11.31 -10.52 -8.51
N GLY A 113 -11.76 -9.97 -7.39
CA GLY A 113 -10.97 -9.07 -6.54
C GLY A 113 -9.72 -9.74 -6.00
N GLY A 114 -9.85 -10.96 -5.46
CA GLY A 114 -8.72 -11.77 -5.01
C GLY A 114 -7.72 -12.09 -6.13
N ILE A 115 -8.21 -12.45 -7.32
CA ILE A 115 -7.35 -12.69 -8.50
C ILE A 115 -6.68 -11.41 -8.98
N SER A 116 -7.38 -10.27 -8.91
CA SER A 116 -6.85 -8.97 -9.32
C SER A 116 -5.57 -8.61 -8.56
N PHE A 117 -5.41 -9.08 -7.32
CA PHE A 117 -4.17 -8.90 -6.56
C PHE A 117 -2.96 -9.50 -7.27
N PHE A 118 -3.07 -10.77 -7.68
CA PHE A 118 -2.01 -11.48 -8.39
C PHE A 118 -1.80 -10.95 -9.80
N VAL A 119 -2.89 -10.60 -10.51
CA VAL A 119 -2.79 -10.08 -11.88
C VAL A 119 -2.08 -8.73 -11.91
N ILE A 120 -2.44 -7.80 -11.02
CA ILE A 120 -1.81 -6.48 -10.98
C ILE A 120 -0.37 -6.60 -10.45
N GLY A 121 -0.13 -7.39 -9.40
CA GLY A 121 1.20 -7.58 -8.83
C GLY A 121 2.19 -8.29 -9.78
N LEU A 122 1.83 -9.48 -10.26
CA LEU A 122 2.69 -10.26 -11.18
C LEU A 122 2.75 -9.64 -12.56
N GLY A 123 1.63 -9.11 -13.07
CA GLY A 123 1.59 -8.43 -14.37
C GLY A 123 2.45 -7.17 -14.37
N GLY A 124 2.37 -6.35 -13.31
CA GLY A 124 3.24 -5.18 -13.14
C GLY A 124 4.72 -5.57 -13.08
N THR A 125 5.05 -6.61 -12.31
CA THR A 125 6.42 -7.15 -12.22
C THR A 125 6.94 -7.62 -13.58
N ALA A 126 6.13 -8.38 -14.34
CA ALA A 126 6.51 -8.89 -15.65
C ALA A 126 6.77 -7.77 -16.67
N ILE A 127 5.89 -6.76 -16.71
CA ILE A 127 6.06 -5.58 -17.58
C ILE A 127 7.32 -4.80 -17.16
N GLY A 128 7.54 -4.62 -15.86
CA GLY A 128 8.73 -3.95 -15.32
C GLY A 128 10.02 -4.65 -15.73
N LEU A 129 10.08 -5.98 -15.61
CA LEU A 129 11.23 -6.79 -16.06
C LEU A 129 11.46 -6.70 -17.57
N PHE A 130 10.38 -6.72 -18.36
CA PHE A 130 10.47 -6.59 -19.82
C PHE A 130 11.10 -5.24 -20.22
N TYR A 131 10.63 -4.13 -19.65
CA TYR A 131 11.21 -2.82 -19.93
C TYR A 131 12.62 -2.65 -19.36
N ALA A 132 12.89 -3.15 -18.15
CA ALA A 132 14.23 -3.14 -17.58
C ALA A 132 15.24 -3.87 -18.48
N PHE A 133 14.82 -5.00 -19.06
CA PHE A 133 15.62 -5.75 -20.03
C PHE A 133 15.89 -4.92 -21.29
N ILE A 134 14.88 -4.28 -21.89
CA ILE A 134 15.06 -3.42 -23.07
C ILE A 134 16.02 -2.26 -22.78
N VAL A 135 15.81 -1.56 -21.67
CA VAL A 135 16.64 -0.40 -21.28
C VAL A 135 18.10 -0.81 -21.05
N SER A 136 18.34 -2.03 -20.53
CA SER A 136 19.68 -2.59 -20.36
C SER A 136 20.46 -2.73 -21.69
N PHE A 137 19.78 -2.96 -22.82
CA PHE A 137 20.45 -2.98 -24.13
C PHE A 137 20.67 -1.59 -24.72
N ILE A 138 19.80 -0.62 -24.42
CA ILE A 138 19.92 0.76 -24.91
C ILE A 138 21.00 1.53 -24.15
N THR A 139 21.17 1.24 -22.86
CA THR A 139 22.13 1.92 -21.98
C THR A 139 23.52 1.27 -21.99
N LYS A 140 23.77 0.36 -22.94
CA LYS A 140 25.10 -0.18 -23.24
C LYS A 140 25.84 0.69 -24.25
#